data_AF-A0A9P5XBS4-F1
#
_entry.id   AF-A0A9P5XBS4-F1
#
_cell.length_a   1.000
_cell.length_b   1.000
_cell.length_c   1.000
_cell.angle_alpha   90.00
_cell.angle_beta   90.00
_cell.angle_gamma   90.00
#
_symmetry.space_group_name_H-M   'P 1'
#
loop_
_entity.id
_entity.type
_entity.pdbx_description
1 polymer ?
#
loop_
_entity_poly.entity_id
_entity_poly.type
_entity_poly.pdbx_seq_one_letter_code
_entity_poly.pdbx_strand_id
1 'polypeptide(L)'
;MIYFEVLGQPFLVLGGVKRAHDLFEKRSSNYSDRPRLPMVNEMMRLEYFLTFLPYGDWWRRQRRIFHDHFHPNIVHKYQTIQINTARAFLRHLLKSPDDFVQHIRQ
;
A
#
# COMPACT_ATOMS: atom_id res chain seq x y z
N MET A 1 4.06 -23.13 -8.98
CA MET A 1 4.57 -22.51 -7.74
C MET A 1 6.06 -22.76 -7.76
N ILE A 2 6.88 -21.79 -7.39
CA ILE A 2 8.34 -21.94 -7.35
C ILE A 2 8.76 -21.65 -5.93
N TYR A 3 9.53 -22.55 -5.33
CA TYR A 3 10.10 -22.36 -4.00
C TYR A 3 11.59 -22.11 -4.13
N PHE A 4 12.11 -21.16 -3.37
CA PHE A 4 13.55 -20.92 -3.23
C PHE A 4 13.86 -20.28 -1.89
N GLU A 5 15.13 -20.30 -1.49
CA GLU A 5 15.58 -19.73 -0.22
C GLU A 5 16.63 -18.65 -0.48
N VAL A 6 16.50 -17.51 0.20
CA VAL A 6 17.45 -16.40 0.10
C VAL A 6 17.86 -16.01 1.51
N LEU A 7 19.16 -16.06 1.81
CA LEU A 7 19.72 -15.68 3.11
C LEU A 7 19.02 -16.37 4.30
N GLY A 8 18.68 -17.66 4.18
CA GLY A 8 17.98 -18.41 5.22
C GLY A 8 16.47 -18.18 5.27
N GLN A 9 15.91 -17.38 4.36
CA GLN A 9 14.47 -17.08 4.32
C GLN A 9 13.79 -17.81 3.15
N PRO A 10 12.76 -18.63 3.43
CA PRO A 10 12.01 -19.33 2.39
C PRO A 10 11.06 -18.39 1.64
N PHE A 11 11.06 -18.48 0.31
CA PHE A 11 10.13 -17.77 -0.57
C PHE A 11 9.33 -18.75 -1.41
N LEU A 12 8.02 -18.51 -1.51
CA LEU A 12 7.10 -19.28 -2.36
C LEU A 12 6.41 -18.35 -3.36
N VAL A 13 6.74 -18.50 -4.64
CA VAL A 13 6.15 -17.71 -5.73
C VAL A 13 4.94 -18.43 -6.31
N LEU A 14 3.81 -17.71 -6.35
CA LEU A 14 2.53 -18.19 -6.86
C LEU A 14 2.33 -17.79 -8.33
N GLY A 15 2.57 -18.73 -9.25
CA GLY A 15 2.44 -18.48 -10.70
C GLY A 15 1.01 -18.52 -11.26
N GLY A 16 -0.03 -18.19 -10.49
CA GLY A 16 -1.41 -18.24 -11.02
C GLY A 16 -2.45 -17.49 -10.18
N VAL A 17 -3.35 -16.80 -10.87
CA VAL A 17 -4.36 -15.91 -10.26
C VAL A 17 -5.28 -16.65 -9.29
N LYS A 18 -5.78 -17.84 -9.66
CA LYS A 18 -6.64 -18.64 -8.78
C LYS A 18 -5.96 -18.95 -7.44
N ARG A 19 -4.68 -19.34 -7.48
CA ARG A 19 -3.89 -19.65 -6.28
C ARG A 19 -3.63 -18.40 -5.44
N ALA A 20 -3.32 -17.27 -6.08
CA ALA A 20 -3.14 -15.99 -5.40
C ALA A 20 -4.43 -15.56 -4.68
N HIS A 21 -5.58 -15.63 -5.36
CA HIS A 21 -6.88 -15.30 -4.76
C HIS A 21 -7.25 -16.24 -3.61
N ASP A 22 -7.06 -17.56 -3.78
CA ASP A 22 -7.40 -18.53 -2.74
C ASP A 22 -6.53 -18.37 -1.47
N LEU A 23 -5.27 -17.94 -1.60
CA LEU A 23 -4.37 -17.74 -0.47
C LEU A 23 -4.47 -16.32 0.11
N PHE A 24 -4.39 -15.28 -0.72
CA PHE A 24 -4.28 -13.89 -0.27
C PHE A 24 -5.62 -13.21 -0.01
N GLU A 25 -6.73 -13.70 -0.57
CA GLU A 25 -8.07 -13.14 -0.33
C GLU A 25 -8.84 -14.02 0.66
N LYS A 26 -9.18 -15.25 0.25
CA LYS A 26 -10.03 -16.16 1.04
C LYS A 26 -9.39 -16.61 2.35
N ARG A 27 -8.06 -16.73 2.38
CA ARG A 27 -7.27 -17.19 3.53
C ARG A 27 -6.27 -16.14 4.00
N SER A 28 -6.56 -14.87 3.72
CA SER A 28 -5.71 -13.73 4.05
C SER A 28 -5.25 -13.76 5.51
N SER A 29 -6.14 -14.07 6.45
CA SER A 29 -5.84 -14.17 7.89
C SER A 29 -4.69 -15.11 8.24
N ASN A 30 -4.42 -16.11 7.41
CA ASN A 30 -3.42 -17.15 7.67
C ASN A 30 -2.08 -16.85 7.00
N TYR A 31 -2.10 -16.20 5.83
CA TYR A 31 -0.90 -16.07 4.97
C TYR A 31 -0.45 -14.64 4.74
N SER A 32 -1.27 -13.64 5.11
CA SER A 32 -1.00 -12.23 4.80
C SER A 32 -0.48 -11.44 6.00
N ASP A 33 0.12 -12.10 6.99
CA ASP A 33 0.79 -11.40 8.10
C ASP A 33 2.10 -10.73 7.64
N ARG A 34 2.59 -9.75 8.39
CA ARG A 34 3.81 -8.99 8.04
C ARG A 34 5.02 -9.56 8.79
N PRO A 35 6.08 -10.02 8.08
CA PRO A 35 7.30 -10.42 8.74
C PRO A 35 7.96 -9.20 9.39
N ARG A 36 8.83 -9.44 10.38
CA ARG A 36 9.64 -8.37 10.98
C ARG A 36 10.62 -7.84 9.92
N LEU A 37 10.56 -6.53 9.67
CA LEU A 37 11.43 -5.82 8.74
C LEU A 37 12.29 -4.81 9.53
N PRO A 38 13.50 -5.19 10.00
CA PRO A 38 14.28 -4.37 10.93
C PRO A 38 14.57 -2.94 10.45
N MET A 39 14.93 -2.77 9.18
CA MET A 39 15.14 -1.45 8.59
C MET A 39 13.89 -0.58 8.66
N VAL A 40 12.72 -1.14 8.34
CA VAL A 40 11.46 -0.39 8.28
C VAL A 40 10.88 -0.15 9.67
N ASN A 41 10.87 -1.18 10.50
CA ASN A 41 10.21 -1.16 11.81
C ASN A 41 11.11 -0.53 12.88
N GLU A 42 12.39 -0.87 12.94
CA GLU A 42 13.23 -0.41 14.06
C GLU A 42 14.04 0.84 13.70
N MET A 43 14.59 0.92 12.48
CA MET A 43 15.45 2.04 12.09
C MET A 43 14.65 3.25 11.59
N MET A 44 13.69 3.01 10.69
CA MET A 44 12.83 4.08 10.15
C MET A 44 11.62 4.37 11.03
N ARG A 45 11.33 3.51 12.02
CA ARG A 45 10.21 3.63 12.96
C ARG A 45 8.85 3.72 12.26
N LEU A 46 8.63 2.92 11.22
CA LEU A 46 7.42 2.92 10.38
C LEU A 46 6.41 1.82 10.78
N GLU A 47 6.61 1.14 11.91
CA GLU A 47 5.77 0.05 12.40
C GLU A 47 4.33 0.49 12.73
N TYR A 48 4.07 1.80 12.83
CA TYR A 48 2.73 2.36 13.00
C TYR A 48 1.92 2.43 11.70
N PHE A 49 2.56 2.35 10.53
CA PHE A 49 1.85 2.32 9.26
C PHE A 49 1.12 0.99 9.10
N LEU A 50 -0.15 1.07 8.70
CA LEU A 50 -1.02 -0.09 8.49
C LEU A 50 -0.40 -1.17 7.58
N THR A 51 0.48 -0.76 6.66
CA THR A 51 1.19 -1.64 5.71
C THR A 51 2.26 -2.50 6.34
N PHE A 52 2.89 -2.06 7.42
CA PHE A 52 4.00 -2.75 8.09
C PHE A 52 3.59 -3.40 9.42
N LEU A 53 2.38 -3.10 9.86
CA LEU A 53 1.87 -3.59 11.12
C LEU A 53 1.45 -5.07 11.02
N PRO A 54 1.89 -5.94 11.95
CA PRO A 54 1.48 -7.34 11.98
C PRO A 54 0.00 -7.48 12.33
N TYR A 55 -0.61 -8.58 11.91
CA TYR A 55 -2.00 -8.88 12.19
C TYR A 55 -2.25 -9.04 13.70
N GLY A 56 -3.35 -8.46 14.15
CA GLY A 56 -3.71 -8.40 15.56
C GLY A 56 -4.77 -7.33 15.80
N ASP A 57 -5.12 -7.10 17.07
CA ASP A 57 -6.17 -6.15 17.43
C ASP A 57 -5.82 -4.71 17.07
N TRP A 58 -4.54 -4.35 17.20
CA TRP A 58 -4.06 -3.04 16.77
C TRP A 58 -4.23 -2.84 15.25
N TRP A 59 -3.89 -3.85 14.44
CA TRP A 59 -4.10 -3.80 12.99
C TRP A 59 -5.58 -3.69 12.63
N ARG A 60 -6.44 -4.49 13.28
CA ARG A 60 -7.90 -4.42 13.05
C ARG A 60 -8.47 -3.04 13.39
N ARG A 61 -7.98 -2.42 14.47
CA ARG A 61 -8.37 -1.05 14.86
C ARG A 61 -7.93 -0.03 13.82
N GLN A 62 -6.66 -0.04 13.41
CA GLN A 62 -6.13 0.88 12.39
C GLN A 62 -6.85 0.69 11.05
N ARG A 63 -7.10 -0.56 10.65
CA ARG A 63 -7.82 -0.89 9.42
C ARG A 63 -9.24 -0.33 9.39
N ARG A 64 -9.95 -0.37 10.52
CA ARG A 64 -11.31 0.18 10.68
C ARG A 64 -11.31 1.68 10.47
N ILE A 65 -10.44 2.41 11.19
CA ILE A 65 -10.32 3.87 11.07
C ILE A 65 -9.96 4.28 9.64
N PHE A 66 -9.03 3.56 9.01
CA PHE A 66 -8.69 3.78 7.60
C PHE A 66 -9.90 3.53 6.68
N HIS A 67 -10.66 2.47 6.93
CA HIS A 67 -11.84 2.15 6.14
C HIS A 67 -12.93 3.22 6.21
N ASP A 68 -13.11 3.85 7.38
CA ASP A 68 -14.11 4.92 7.57
C ASP A 68 -13.87 6.12 6.64
N HIS A 69 -12.62 6.33 6.19
CA HIS A 69 -12.26 7.43 5.29
C HIS A 69 -12.12 6.97 3.83
N PHE A 70 -11.70 5.73 3.59
CA PHE A 70 -11.32 5.23 2.27
C PHE A 70 -12.26 4.13 1.71
N HIS A 71 -13.45 3.91 2.28
CA HIS A 71 -14.45 3.01 1.68
C HIS A 71 -15.06 3.63 0.40
N PRO A 72 -15.39 2.83 -0.64
CA PRO A 72 -15.98 3.29 -1.91
C PRO A 72 -17.11 4.32 -1.82
N ASN A 73 -17.94 4.23 -0.78
CA ASN A 73 -19.05 5.18 -0.58
C ASN A 73 -18.61 6.59 -0.16
N ILE A 74 -17.38 6.79 0.31
CA ILE A 74 -16.91 8.08 0.87
C ILE A 74 -15.82 8.70 -0.01
N VAL A 75 -15.07 7.89 -0.77
CA VAL A 75 -13.91 8.38 -1.53
C VAL A 75 -14.24 9.46 -2.56
N HIS A 76 -15.47 9.53 -3.06
CA HIS A 76 -15.92 10.58 -3.98
C HIS A 76 -15.79 11.99 -3.39
N LYS A 77 -15.81 12.15 -2.06
CA LYS A 77 -15.61 13.45 -1.39
C LYS A 77 -14.24 14.05 -1.68
N TYR A 78 -13.24 13.23 -2.00
CA TYR A 78 -11.89 13.68 -2.36
C TYR A 78 -11.74 14.03 -3.85
N GLN A 79 -12.76 13.78 -4.68
CA GLN A 79 -12.65 14.02 -6.12
C GLN A 79 -12.40 15.50 -6.45
N THR A 80 -13.02 16.41 -5.71
CA THR A 80 -12.84 17.86 -5.92
C THR A 80 -11.38 18.28 -5.71
N ILE A 81 -10.73 17.84 -4.63
CA ILE A 81 -9.32 18.16 -4.38
C ILE A 81 -8.39 17.49 -5.39
N GLN A 82 -8.69 16.25 -5.78
CA GLN A 82 -7.92 15.54 -6.82
C GLN A 82 -7.98 16.28 -8.17
N ILE A 83 -9.17 16.71 -8.60
CA ILE A 83 -9.35 17.46 -9.85
C ILE A 83 -8.62 18.80 -9.79
N ASN A 84 -8.71 19.53 -8.68
CA ASN A 84 -8.04 20.82 -8.54
C ASN A 84 -6.52 20.67 -8.60
N THR A 85 -5.97 19.67 -7.91
CA THR A 85 -4.53 19.36 -7.93
C THR A 85 -4.09 18.94 -9.34
N ALA A 86 -4.86 18.08 -10.01
CA ALA A 86 -4.58 17.68 -11.39
C ALA A 86 -4.58 18.87 -12.37
N ARG A 87 -5.53 19.81 -12.22
CA ARG A 87 -5.56 21.04 -13.05
C ARG A 87 -4.36 21.94 -12.79
N ALA A 88 -3.93 22.09 -11.54
CA ALA A 88 -2.74 22.86 -11.19
C ALA A 88 -1.48 22.22 -11.81
N PHE A 89 -1.32 20.92 -11.64
CA PHE A 89 -0.26 20.13 -12.25
C PHE A 89 -0.19 20.31 -13.77
N LEU A 90 -1.33 20.16 -14.47
CA LEU A 90 -1.37 20.32 -15.93
C LEU A 90 -1.01 21.74 -16.38
N ARG A 91 -1.38 22.78 -15.64
CA ARG A 91 -0.99 24.17 -15.96
C ARG A 91 0.52 24.37 -15.81
N HIS A 92 1.12 23.81 -14.77
CA HIS A 92 2.57 23.88 -14.58
C HIS A 92 3.30 23.12 -15.69
N LEU A 93 2.79 21.94 -16.04
CA LEU A 93 3.35 21.12 -17.10
C LEU A 93 3.27 21.78 -18.48
N LEU A 94 2.18 22.50 -18.78
CA LEU A 94 2.06 23.28 -20.02
C LEU A 94 3.08 24.43 -20.08
N LYS A 95 3.47 24.99 -18.93
CA LYS A 95 4.39 26.13 -18.86
C LYS A 95 5.85 25.70 -18.91
N SER A 96 6.21 24.64 -18.19
CA SER A 96 7.55 24.05 -18.24
C SER A 96 7.48 22.52 -18.28
N PRO A 97 7.35 21.92 -19.47
CA PRO A 97 7.21 20.48 -19.62
C PRO A 97 8.46 19.70 -19.16
N ASP A 98 9.63 20.31 -19.28
CA ASP A 98 10.91 19.71 -18.89
C ASP A 98 11.04 19.52 -17.36
N ASP A 99 10.28 20.27 -16.56
CA ASP A 99 10.29 20.22 -15.09
C ASP A 99 9.25 19.21 -14.51
N PHE A 100 8.81 18.23 -15.30
CA PHE A 100 7.77 17.26 -14.93
C PHE A 100 7.93 16.67 -13.52
N VAL A 101 9.15 16.25 -13.16
CA VAL A 101 9.45 15.64 -11.85
C VAL A 101 9.22 16.63 -10.70
N GLN A 102 9.55 17.91 -10.91
CA GLN A 102 9.33 18.96 -9.93
C GLN A 102 7.84 19.25 -9.75
N HIS A 103 7.07 19.26 -10.85
CA HIS A 103 5.63 19.50 -10.82
C HIS A 103 4.84 18.40 -10.10
N ILE A 104 5.31 17.14 -10.11
CA ILE A 104 4.68 16.03 -9.36
C ILE A 104 4.80 16.22 -7.84
N ARG A 105 5.84 16.91 -7.37
CA ARG A 105 6.18 17.01 -5.95
C ARG A 105 5.52 18.20 -5.23
N GLN A 106 4.75 19.02 -5.95
CA GLN A 106 4.02 20.20 -5.43
C GLN A 106 2.58 19.84 -5.07
#